data_AF-A0AAJ5D3N7-F1
#
_entry.id   AF-A0AAJ5D3N7-F1
#
_cell.length_a   1.000
_cell.length_b   1.000
_cell.length_c   1.000
_cell.angle_alpha   90.00
_cell.angle_beta   90.00
_cell.angle_gamma   90.00
#
_symmetry.space_group_name_H-M   'P 1'
#
loop_
_entity.id
_entity.type
_entity.pdbx_description
1 polymer ?
#
loop_
_entity_poly.entity_id
_entity_poly.type
_entity_poly.pdbx_seq_one_letter_code
_entity_poly.pdbx_strand_id
1 'polypeptide(L)'
;MEAIAGVLARHLETMRNKHAITLEHLRMGALKGQILDADGSTIYDLFDEFELSQATIAFDLANAGSDVKGHCYEVLAHIEENLKGEFMTGVHVLCSPEFFRALTGHKSVKEAYTNWQQGAILINDVRAGFTFAGLTFEEYRGQASSPDGTVRRFIAAGEAHAFPLGTVDTFATYFAPADFNETVGTLGQPLYAKQEPRKFDRGTDLHTQSNPLPMCHRPGVLVKLTV
;
A
#
# COMPACT_ATOMS: atom_id res chain seq x y z
N MET A 1 34.29 -21.15 9.16
CA MET A 1 33.29 -22.17 8.77
C MET A 1 31.96 -21.68 9.30
N GLU A 2 31.01 -21.41 8.41
CA GLU A 2 29.67 -21.03 8.82
C GLU A 2 28.87 -22.31 9.15
N ALA A 3 28.13 -22.30 10.26
CA ALA A 3 27.29 -23.43 10.61
C ALA A 3 26.15 -23.58 9.59
N ILE A 4 25.78 -24.82 9.25
CA ILE A 4 24.66 -25.11 8.34
C ILE A 4 23.38 -24.37 8.77
N ALA A 5 23.13 -24.31 10.09
CA ALA A 5 22.03 -23.55 10.67
C ALA A 5 22.05 -22.06 10.30
N GLY A 6 23.23 -21.42 10.24
CA GLY A 6 23.38 -20.02 9.86
C GLY A 6 23.06 -19.77 8.38
N VAL A 7 23.48 -20.69 7.50
CA VAL A 7 23.16 -20.63 6.07
C VAL A 7 21.67 -20.81 5.83
N LEU A 8 21.03 -21.79 6.50
CA LEU A 8 19.59 -22.02 6.41
C LEU A 8 18.78 -20.82 6.91
N ALA A 9 19.17 -20.24 8.06
CA ALA A 9 18.51 -19.06 8.61
C ALA A 9 18.54 -17.87 7.62
N ARG A 10 19.67 -17.63 6.97
CA ARG A 10 19.81 -16.55 5.97
C ARG A 10 18.95 -16.78 4.73
N HIS A 11 18.85 -18.02 4.26
CA HIS A 11 17.98 -18.36 3.14
C HIS A 11 16.50 -18.17 3.50
N LEU A 12 16.08 -18.63 4.68
CA LEU A 12 14.72 -18.43 5.17
C LEU A 12 14.38 -16.94 5.35
N GLU A 13 15.32 -16.14 5.86
CA GLU A 13 15.15 -14.70 5.97
C GLU A 13 14.97 -14.03 4.60
N THR A 14 15.77 -14.44 3.61
CA THR A 14 15.65 -13.94 2.23
C THR A 14 14.28 -14.31 1.64
N MET A 15 13.81 -15.54 1.85
CA MET A 15 12.49 -15.99 1.38
C MET A 15 11.36 -15.21 2.07
N ARG A 16 11.45 -15.00 3.39
CA ARG A 16 10.48 -14.19 4.15
C ARG A 16 10.42 -12.76 3.60
N ASN A 17 11.56 -12.14 3.30
CA ASN A 17 11.59 -10.79 2.76
C ASN A 17 10.91 -10.71 1.38
N LYS A 18 11.03 -11.76 0.56
CA LYS A 18 10.29 -11.84 -0.72
C LYS A 18 8.79 -11.93 -0.50
N HIS A 19 8.33 -12.79 0.41
CA HIS A 19 6.90 -12.87 0.78
C HIS A 19 6.36 -11.55 1.31
N ALA A 20 7.13 -10.81 2.11
CA ALA A 20 6.75 -9.50 2.61
C ALA A 20 6.56 -8.47 1.48
N ILE A 21 7.45 -8.46 0.48
CA ILE A 21 7.32 -7.57 -0.69
C ILE A 21 6.07 -7.93 -1.51
N THR A 22 5.79 -9.23 -1.70
CA THR A 22 4.58 -9.68 -2.40
C THR A 22 3.31 -9.28 -1.63
N LEU A 23 3.29 -9.46 -0.30
CA LEU A 23 2.17 -9.04 0.52
C LEU A 23 1.92 -7.53 0.46
N GLU A 24 2.99 -6.74 0.47
CA GLU A 24 2.92 -5.29 0.31
C GLU A 24 2.32 -4.92 -1.06
N HIS A 25 2.77 -5.58 -2.13
CA HIS A 25 2.21 -5.38 -3.47
C HIS A 25 0.70 -5.65 -3.52
N LEU A 26 0.26 -6.76 -2.91
CA LEU A 26 -1.16 -7.13 -2.84
C LEU A 26 -1.97 -6.15 -2.00
N ARG A 27 -1.42 -5.65 -0.88
CA ARG A 27 -2.06 -4.61 -0.06
C ARG A 27 -2.20 -3.29 -0.79
N MET A 28 -1.20 -2.90 -1.58
CA MET A 28 -1.31 -1.75 -2.46
C MET A 28 -2.40 -1.93 -3.52
N GLY A 29 -2.58 -3.14 -4.05
CA GLY A 29 -3.74 -3.47 -4.89
C GLY A 29 -5.06 -3.23 -4.14
N ALA A 30 -5.20 -3.76 -2.93
CA ALA A 30 -6.41 -3.60 -2.13
C ALA A 30 -6.72 -2.12 -1.80
N LEU A 31 -5.71 -1.28 -1.56
CA LEU A 31 -5.87 0.17 -1.38
C LEU A 31 -6.29 0.91 -2.66
N LYS A 32 -6.13 0.28 -3.82
CA LYS A 32 -6.66 0.77 -5.10
C LYS A 32 -8.02 0.17 -5.45
N GLY A 33 -8.56 -0.69 -4.59
CA GLY A 33 -9.78 -1.45 -4.87
C GLY A 33 -9.57 -2.62 -5.83
N GLN A 34 -8.34 -3.11 -6.02
CA GLN A 34 -8.04 -4.16 -7.00
C GLN A 34 -7.40 -5.38 -6.33
N ILE A 35 -7.90 -6.57 -6.65
CA ILE A 35 -7.25 -7.84 -6.27
C ILE A 35 -6.41 -8.28 -7.46
N LEU A 36 -5.10 -8.32 -7.26
CA LEU A 36 -4.13 -8.64 -8.31
C LEU A 36 -3.70 -10.10 -8.24
N ASP A 37 -3.41 -10.70 -9.39
CA ASP A 37 -2.74 -11.99 -9.51
C ASP A 37 -1.22 -11.83 -9.44
N ALA A 38 -0.51 -12.95 -9.34
CA ALA A 38 0.94 -13.03 -9.30
C ALA A 38 1.63 -12.39 -10.53
N ASP A 39 0.97 -12.36 -11.69
CA ASP A 39 1.46 -11.72 -12.91
C ASP A 39 1.14 -10.20 -12.98
N GLY A 40 0.40 -9.70 -11.98
CA GLY A 40 -0.06 -8.32 -11.85
C GLY A 40 -1.30 -7.98 -12.69
N SER A 41 -1.97 -8.96 -13.28
CA SER A 41 -3.31 -8.79 -13.84
C SER A 41 -4.34 -8.61 -12.73
N THR A 42 -5.41 -7.87 -13.00
CA THR A 42 -6.52 -7.72 -12.06
C THR A 42 -7.41 -8.96 -12.14
N ILE A 43 -7.55 -9.67 -11.02
CA ILE A 43 -8.50 -10.78 -10.87
C ILE A 43 -9.90 -10.21 -10.64
N TYR A 44 -10.02 -9.29 -9.67
CA TYR A 44 -11.28 -8.62 -9.35
C TYR A 44 -11.03 -7.13 -9.14
N ASP A 45 -11.89 -6.31 -9.74
CA ASP A 45 -12.01 -4.89 -9.41
C ASP A 45 -13.18 -4.75 -8.42
N LEU A 46 -12.86 -4.36 -7.19
CA LEU A 46 -13.83 -4.23 -6.11
C LEU A 46 -14.83 -3.09 -6.38
N PHE A 47 -14.51 -2.13 -7.24
CA PHE A 47 -15.50 -1.13 -7.64
C PHE A 47 -16.58 -1.75 -8.52
N ASP A 48 -16.19 -2.58 -9.48
CA ASP A 48 -17.14 -3.28 -10.35
C ASP A 48 -17.98 -4.30 -9.55
N GLU A 49 -17.34 -5.09 -8.69
CA GLU A 49 -18.02 -6.10 -7.86
C GLU A 49 -19.02 -5.50 -6.87
N PHE A 50 -18.77 -4.28 -6.38
CA PHE A 50 -19.67 -3.57 -5.46
C PHE A 50 -20.60 -2.58 -6.18
N GLU A 51 -20.57 -2.53 -7.52
CA GLU A 51 -21.35 -1.61 -8.35
C GLU A 51 -21.13 -0.12 -7.98
N LEU A 52 -19.88 0.25 -7.70
CA LEU A 52 -19.45 1.61 -7.34
C LEU A 52 -18.57 2.22 -8.42
N SER A 53 -18.65 3.53 -8.61
CA SER A 53 -17.68 4.26 -9.43
C SER A 53 -16.49 4.69 -8.57
N GLN A 54 -15.26 4.46 -9.04
CA GLN A 54 -14.06 4.98 -8.37
C GLN A 54 -14.05 6.51 -8.39
N ALA A 55 -13.96 7.13 -7.20
CA ALA A 55 -13.81 8.57 -7.08
C ALA A 55 -12.39 8.99 -7.47
N THR A 56 -12.31 9.94 -8.41
CA THR A 56 -11.05 10.56 -8.83
C THR A 56 -11.13 12.06 -8.63
N ILE A 57 -10.24 12.62 -7.81
CA ILE A 57 -10.15 14.06 -7.55
C ILE A 57 -8.86 14.60 -8.16
N ALA A 58 -9.00 15.51 -9.12
CA ALA A 58 -7.86 16.15 -9.76
C ALA A 58 -7.40 17.35 -8.93
N PHE A 59 -6.15 17.29 -8.46
CA PHE A 59 -5.47 18.40 -7.82
C PHE A 59 -4.75 19.20 -8.91
N ASP A 60 -5.28 20.38 -9.27
CA ASP A 60 -4.65 21.27 -10.26
C ASP A 60 -3.37 21.94 -9.68
N LEU A 61 -2.32 21.16 -9.42
CA LEU A 61 -1.09 21.60 -8.76
C LEU A 61 -0.16 22.37 -9.70
N ALA A 62 -0.44 22.36 -11.01
CA ALA A 62 0.27 23.18 -11.98
C ALA A 62 -0.21 24.64 -11.93
N ASN A 63 -1.45 24.89 -11.53
CA ASN A 63 -2.05 26.21 -11.45
C ASN A 63 -1.86 26.86 -10.07
N ALA A 64 -1.07 27.93 -10.02
CA ALA A 64 -0.78 28.64 -8.77
C ALA A 64 -2.01 29.24 -8.06
N GLY A 65 -3.15 29.38 -8.75
CA GLY A 65 -4.42 29.85 -8.19
C GLY A 65 -5.34 28.74 -7.69
N SER A 66 -4.93 27.47 -7.77
CA SER A 66 -5.74 26.33 -7.36
C SER A 66 -6.01 26.29 -5.85
N ASP A 67 -7.25 25.98 -5.48
CA ASP A 67 -7.66 25.79 -4.09
C ASP A 67 -7.35 24.36 -3.63
N VAL A 68 -6.05 24.12 -3.37
CA VAL A 68 -5.55 22.83 -2.85
C VAL A 68 -6.24 22.46 -1.52
N LYS A 69 -6.63 23.44 -0.71
CA LYS A 69 -7.31 23.20 0.57
C LYS A 69 -8.74 22.70 0.32
N GLY A 70 -9.45 23.31 -0.63
CA GLY A 70 -10.76 22.85 -1.11
C GLY A 70 -10.73 21.40 -1.58
N HIS A 71 -9.75 21.03 -2.42
CA HIS A 71 -9.58 19.64 -2.86
C HIS A 71 -9.31 18.66 -1.70
N CYS A 72 -8.57 19.07 -0.67
CA CYS A 72 -8.38 18.22 0.52
C CYS A 72 -9.69 17.99 1.29
N TYR A 73 -10.54 19.03 1.39
CA TYR A 73 -11.85 18.89 2.01
C TYR A 73 -12.81 18.03 1.18
N GLU A 74 -12.72 18.09 -0.15
CA GLU A 74 -13.48 17.21 -1.04
C GLU A 74 -13.13 15.73 -0.80
N VAL A 75 -11.84 15.41 -0.64
CA VAL A 75 -11.38 14.05 -0.28
C VAL A 75 -11.94 13.62 1.07
N LEU A 76 -11.82 14.47 2.09
CA LEU A 76 -12.33 14.17 3.43
C LEU A 76 -13.84 13.94 3.43
N ALA A 77 -14.61 14.84 2.81
CA ALA A 77 -16.05 14.73 2.71
C ALA A 77 -16.47 13.44 1.99
N HIS A 78 -15.82 13.10 0.87
CA HIS A 78 -16.10 11.88 0.14
C HIS A 78 -15.90 10.62 1.00
N ILE A 79 -14.79 10.57 1.76
CA ILE A 79 -14.51 9.42 2.64
C ILE A 79 -15.52 9.37 3.79
N GLU A 80 -15.82 10.49 4.43
CA GLU A 80 -16.78 10.59 5.55
C GLU A 80 -18.18 10.14 5.13
N GLU A 81 -18.66 10.55 3.95
CA GLU A 81 -19.95 10.13 3.40
C GLU A 81 -20.00 8.63 3.09
N ASN A 82 -18.88 8.03 2.72
CA ASN A 82 -18.79 6.62 2.34
C ASN A 82 -18.41 5.66 3.49
N LEU A 83 -18.07 6.16 4.68
CA LEU A 83 -17.86 5.32 5.86
C LEU A 83 -19.13 4.57 6.29
N LYS A 84 -20.33 5.13 6.03
CA LYS A 84 -21.64 4.48 6.21
C LYS A 84 -21.80 3.70 7.54
N GLY A 85 -21.44 4.33 8.66
CA GLY A 85 -21.54 3.76 10.01
C GLY A 85 -20.23 3.21 10.59
N GLU A 86 -19.13 3.26 9.83
CA GLU A 86 -17.77 3.06 10.31
C GLU A 86 -17.18 4.36 10.89
N PHE A 87 -16.11 4.28 11.69
CA PHE A 87 -15.36 5.45 12.14
C PHE A 87 -13.95 5.47 11.55
N MET A 88 -13.35 6.65 11.48
CA MET A 88 -11.94 6.81 11.12
C MET A 88 -11.25 7.76 12.10
N THR A 89 -9.94 7.63 12.26
CA THR A 89 -9.11 8.54 13.07
C THR A 89 -8.40 9.59 12.23
N GLY A 90 -8.33 9.39 10.92
CA GLY A 90 -7.74 10.32 9.95
C GLY A 90 -7.69 9.69 8.57
N VAL A 91 -7.21 10.47 7.59
CA VAL A 91 -7.02 10.01 6.22
C VAL A 91 -5.55 10.09 5.87
N HIS A 92 -5.04 8.99 5.30
CA HIS A 92 -3.68 8.88 4.82
C HIS A 92 -3.67 8.83 3.30
N VAL A 93 -2.67 9.46 2.70
CA VAL A 93 -2.52 9.58 1.26
C VAL A 93 -1.14 9.11 0.86
N LEU A 94 -1.06 7.97 0.18
CA LEU A 94 0.19 7.49 -0.40
C LEU A 94 0.37 8.11 -1.79
N CYS A 95 1.48 8.81 -1.98
CA CYS A 95 1.70 9.66 -3.15
C CYS A 95 2.91 9.19 -3.96
N SER A 96 2.85 9.35 -5.28
CA SER A 96 4.06 9.28 -6.10
C SER A 96 5.02 10.44 -5.75
N PRO A 97 6.34 10.29 -5.99
CA PRO A 97 7.30 11.38 -5.82
C PRO A 97 6.96 12.65 -6.60
N GLU A 98 6.38 12.48 -7.79
CA GLU A 98 5.95 13.57 -8.66
C GLU A 98 4.76 14.33 -8.06
N PHE A 99 3.75 13.61 -7.55
CA PHE A 99 2.60 14.21 -6.86
C PHE A 99 3.05 14.96 -5.59
N PHE A 100 3.85 14.31 -4.75
CA PHE A 100 4.31 14.87 -3.48
C PHE A 100 5.15 16.14 -3.68
N ARG A 101 6.02 16.14 -4.69
CA ARG A 101 6.82 17.32 -5.06
C ARG A 101 5.95 18.45 -5.60
N ALA A 102 4.93 18.16 -6.40
CA ALA A 102 4.00 19.16 -6.89
C ALA A 102 3.22 19.81 -5.73
N LEU A 103 2.75 18.99 -4.78
CA LEU A 103 1.98 19.44 -3.62
C LEU A 103 2.81 20.36 -2.71
N THR A 104 3.97 19.86 -2.24
CA THR A 104 4.88 20.64 -1.38
C THR A 104 5.49 21.84 -2.11
N GLY A 105 5.56 21.78 -3.44
CA GLY A 105 6.01 22.85 -4.31
C GLY A 105 5.00 23.98 -4.51
N HIS A 106 3.71 23.73 -4.29
CA HIS A 106 2.62 24.64 -4.61
C HIS A 106 2.63 25.92 -3.75
N LYS A 107 2.21 27.04 -4.33
CA LYS A 107 2.26 28.36 -3.68
C LYS A 107 1.41 28.41 -2.41
N SER A 108 0.15 27.98 -2.47
CA SER A 108 -0.76 28.00 -1.33
C SER A 108 -0.28 27.12 -0.17
N VAL A 109 0.36 25.99 -0.49
CA VAL A 109 0.94 25.07 0.49
C VAL A 109 2.15 25.72 1.15
N LYS A 110 3.10 26.24 0.38
CA LYS A 110 4.26 26.96 0.92
C LYS A 110 3.89 28.14 1.80
N GLU A 111 2.89 28.93 1.40
CA GLU A 111 2.41 30.07 2.17
C GLU A 111 1.78 29.63 3.50
N ALA A 112 0.95 28.59 3.50
CA ALA A 112 0.33 28.05 4.70
C ALA A 112 1.37 27.64 5.76
N TYR A 113 2.45 26.97 5.38
CA TYR A 113 3.48 26.53 6.33
C TYR A 113 4.48 27.61 6.71
N THR A 114 4.80 28.53 5.80
CA THR A 114 5.63 29.71 6.13
C THR A 114 5.01 30.48 7.28
N ASN A 115 3.68 30.64 7.25
CA ASN A 115 2.91 31.37 8.26
C ASN A 115 2.67 30.57 9.56
N TRP A 116 2.59 29.24 9.50
CA TRP A 116 2.20 28.41 10.66
C TRP A 116 3.39 27.80 11.43
N GLN A 117 4.54 27.53 10.80
CA GLN A 117 5.61 26.72 11.43
C GLN A 117 7.03 27.32 11.35
N GLN A 118 7.18 28.63 11.13
CA GLN A 118 8.49 29.34 11.08
C GLN A 118 9.57 28.62 10.23
N GLY A 119 9.19 27.94 9.16
CA GLY A 119 10.13 27.32 8.21
C GLY A 119 10.66 25.92 8.55
N ALA A 120 10.12 25.20 9.56
CA ALA A 120 10.59 23.86 9.93
C ALA A 120 10.53 22.82 8.78
N ILE A 121 9.57 22.95 7.85
CA ILE A 121 9.43 22.07 6.68
C ILE A 121 10.43 22.42 5.56
N LEU A 122 10.91 23.66 5.48
CA LEU A 122 11.97 24.03 4.53
C LEU A 122 13.33 23.41 4.93
N ILE A 123 13.46 22.91 6.16
CA ILE A 123 14.70 22.39 6.72
C ILE A 123 14.67 20.85 6.86
N ASN A 124 13.52 20.25 7.15
CA ASN A 124 13.39 18.82 7.42
C ASN A 124 12.81 18.03 6.24
N ASP A 125 13.25 16.77 6.08
CA ASP A 125 12.65 15.85 5.12
C ASP A 125 11.26 15.39 5.62
N VAL A 126 10.20 15.86 4.95
CA VAL A 126 8.80 15.58 5.30
C VAL A 126 8.18 14.43 4.49
N ARG A 127 8.97 13.71 3.69
CA ARG A 127 8.47 12.65 2.81
C ARG A 127 7.78 11.50 3.56
N ALA A 128 8.19 11.24 4.80
CA ALA A 128 7.61 10.18 5.63
C ALA A 128 6.24 10.55 6.24
N GLY A 129 5.78 11.79 6.09
CA GLY A 129 4.51 12.24 6.64
C GLY A 129 4.40 13.76 6.63
N PHE A 130 3.51 14.27 5.79
CA PHE A 130 3.22 15.69 5.61
C PHE A 130 1.72 15.92 5.78
N THR A 131 1.32 16.54 6.90
CA THR A 131 -0.10 16.74 7.20
C THR A 131 -0.58 18.11 6.75
N PHE A 132 -1.46 18.18 5.74
CA PHE A 132 -2.06 19.41 5.21
C PHE A 132 -3.59 19.29 5.16
N ALA A 133 -4.29 20.30 5.66
CA ALA A 133 -5.76 20.41 5.60
C ALA A 133 -6.54 19.16 6.09
N GLY A 134 -5.98 18.41 7.05
CA GLY A 134 -6.60 17.20 7.62
C GLY A 134 -6.20 15.88 6.96
N LEU A 135 -5.45 15.93 5.86
CA LEU A 135 -4.88 14.76 5.19
C LEU A 135 -3.40 14.61 5.55
N THR A 136 -2.94 13.37 5.75
CA THR A 136 -1.51 13.06 5.89
C THR A 136 -0.97 12.46 4.60
N PHE A 137 -0.09 13.17 3.92
CA PHE A 137 0.54 12.75 2.68
C PHE A 137 1.89 12.09 2.97
N GLU A 138 2.15 10.95 2.36
CA GLU A 138 3.43 10.24 2.44
C GLU A 138 3.94 9.92 1.04
N GLU A 139 5.21 10.18 0.78
CA GLU A 139 5.87 9.82 -0.47
C GLU A 139 6.17 8.32 -0.48
N TYR A 140 5.46 7.57 -1.32
CA TYR A 140 5.56 6.12 -1.37
C TYR A 140 6.38 5.66 -2.59
N ARG A 141 7.52 5.01 -2.32
CA ARG A 141 8.47 4.51 -3.34
C ARG A 141 8.44 2.99 -3.52
N GLY A 142 7.38 2.34 -3.05
CA GLY A 142 7.21 0.90 -3.23
C GLY A 142 7.25 0.50 -4.71
N GLN A 143 8.12 -0.45 -5.02
CA GLN A 143 8.27 -1.02 -6.35
C GLN A 143 8.59 -2.50 -6.24
N ALA A 144 8.11 -3.29 -7.20
CA ALA A 144 8.49 -4.68 -7.35
C ALA A 144 9.16 -4.89 -8.71
N SER A 145 10.13 -5.78 -8.74
CA SER A 145 10.76 -6.23 -9.98
C SER A 145 10.17 -7.59 -10.37
N SER A 146 9.66 -7.68 -11.59
CA SER A 146 9.31 -8.97 -12.20
C SER A 146 10.57 -9.85 -12.39
N PRO A 147 10.45 -11.19 -12.45
CA PRO A 147 11.55 -12.07 -12.88
C PRO A 147 12.23 -11.63 -14.19
N ASP A 148 11.48 -10.97 -15.08
CA ASP A 148 11.98 -10.46 -16.37
C ASP A 148 12.75 -9.13 -16.26
N GLY A 149 12.97 -8.63 -15.03
CA GLY A 149 13.69 -7.38 -14.77
C GLY A 149 12.85 -6.10 -14.94
N THR A 150 11.57 -6.21 -15.32
CA THR A 150 10.66 -5.07 -15.40
C THR A 150 10.32 -4.56 -14.01
N VAL A 151 10.66 -3.30 -13.72
CA VAL A 151 10.32 -2.64 -12.45
C VAL A 151 8.94 -2.02 -12.56
N ARG A 152 8.03 -2.44 -11.69
CA ARG A 152 6.67 -1.89 -11.58
C ARG A 152 6.58 -1.05 -10.31
N ARG A 153 6.29 0.24 -10.48
CA ARG A 153 5.96 1.13 -9.35
C ARG A 153 4.57 0.79 -8.85
N PHE A 154 4.37 0.77 -7.53
CA PHE A 154 3.05 0.50 -6.97
C PHE A 154 2.10 1.68 -7.14
N ILE A 155 2.62 2.91 -7.24
CA ILE A 155 1.83 4.12 -7.54
C ILE A 155 2.40 4.73 -8.82
N ALA A 156 1.53 5.07 -9.77
CA ALA A 156 1.96 5.66 -11.03
C ALA A 156 2.43 7.12 -10.81
N ALA A 157 3.22 7.63 -11.75
CA ALA A 157 3.72 8.99 -11.66
C ALA A 157 2.57 10.01 -11.74
N GLY A 158 2.52 10.97 -10.82
CA GLY A 158 1.47 11.99 -10.75
C GLY A 158 0.17 11.49 -10.11
N GLU A 159 0.16 10.27 -9.56
CA GLU A 159 -0.99 9.73 -8.84
C GLU A 159 -0.76 9.67 -7.33
N ALA A 160 -1.85 9.71 -6.59
CA ALA A 160 -1.88 9.37 -5.17
C ALA A 160 -3.19 8.63 -4.82
N HIS A 161 -3.18 7.90 -3.71
CA HIS A 161 -4.34 7.15 -3.24
C HIS A 161 -4.62 7.51 -1.78
N ALA A 162 -5.83 8.01 -1.52
CA ALA A 162 -6.31 8.38 -0.20
C ALA A 162 -7.22 7.29 0.37
N PHE A 163 -7.05 7.00 1.66
CA PHE A 163 -7.83 6.00 2.38
C PHE A 163 -7.92 6.34 3.88
N PRO A 164 -8.99 5.93 4.58
CA PRO A 164 -9.15 6.16 6.00
C PRO A 164 -8.24 5.25 6.84
N LEU A 165 -7.76 5.79 7.96
CA LEU A 165 -7.07 5.05 9.01
C LEU A 165 -7.96 4.90 10.25
N GLY A 166 -7.64 3.89 11.06
CA GLY A 166 -8.34 3.66 12.33
C GLY A 166 -9.78 3.20 12.20
N THR A 167 -10.13 2.60 11.06
CA THR A 167 -11.40 1.90 10.82
C THR A 167 -11.38 0.51 11.46
N VAL A 168 -12.55 -0.08 11.74
CA VAL A 168 -12.64 -1.43 12.31
C VAL A 168 -12.58 -2.50 11.23
N ASP A 169 -13.52 -2.47 10.27
CA ASP A 169 -13.75 -3.60 9.36
C ASP A 169 -13.55 -3.22 7.88
N THR A 170 -12.93 -2.07 7.58
CA THR A 170 -12.76 -1.60 6.20
C THR A 170 -11.69 -2.36 5.44
N PHE A 171 -10.60 -2.76 6.12
CA PHE A 171 -9.47 -3.47 5.52
C PHE A 171 -9.18 -4.75 6.28
N ALA A 172 -9.02 -5.85 5.55
CA ALA A 172 -8.63 -7.13 6.12
C ALA A 172 -7.55 -7.79 5.27
N THR A 173 -6.74 -8.64 5.90
CA THR A 173 -5.88 -9.59 5.19
C THR A 173 -6.25 -10.99 5.66
N TYR A 174 -6.85 -11.76 4.76
CA TYR A 174 -7.17 -13.16 5.01
C TYR A 174 -5.99 -14.04 4.63
N PHE A 175 -5.77 -15.12 5.36
CA PHE A 175 -4.74 -16.11 5.04
C PHE A 175 -5.40 -17.47 4.86
N ALA A 176 -5.11 -18.12 3.73
CA ALA A 176 -5.49 -19.51 3.52
C ALA A 176 -4.40 -20.46 4.06
N PRO A 177 -4.75 -21.68 4.49
CA PRO A 177 -3.77 -22.69 4.86
C PRO A 177 -2.83 -23.04 3.69
N ALA A 178 -1.63 -23.51 4.02
CA ALA A 178 -0.74 -24.13 3.03
C ALA A 178 -1.34 -25.44 2.49
N ASP A 179 -0.88 -25.87 1.31
CA ASP A 179 -1.26 -27.14 0.69
C ASP A 179 -0.37 -28.32 1.14
N PHE A 180 0.22 -28.23 2.34
CA PHE A 180 0.89 -29.35 2.98
C PHE A 180 -0.11 -30.29 3.64
N ASN A 181 0.18 -31.60 3.61
CA ASN A 181 -0.66 -32.60 4.26
C ASN A 181 -0.91 -32.31 5.75
N GLU A 182 0.06 -31.73 6.46
CA GLU A 182 -0.06 -31.35 7.88
C GLU A 182 -0.90 -30.10 8.13
N THR A 183 -1.15 -29.27 7.12
CA THR A 183 -1.90 -28.01 7.25
C THR A 183 -3.35 -28.13 6.78
N VAL A 184 -3.74 -29.28 6.23
CA VAL A 184 -5.11 -29.57 5.82
C VAL A 184 -6.05 -29.45 7.02
N GLY A 185 -7.11 -28.64 6.88
CA GLY A 185 -8.10 -28.41 7.94
C GLY A 185 -7.65 -27.53 9.10
N THR A 186 -6.46 -26.90 9.00
CA THR A 186 -5.98 -25.93 9.99
C THR A 186 -6.37 -24.50 9.61
N LEU A 187 -6.25 -23.54 10.54
CA LEU A 187 -6.39 -22.12 10.22
C LEU A 187 -5.16 -21.62 9.43
N GLY A 188 -5.39 -20.70 8.50
CA GLY A 188 -4.33 -20.09 7.71
C GLY A 188 -3.34 -19.31 8.57
N GLN A 189 -2.06 -19.45 8.27
CA GLN A 189 -0.96 -18.73 8.91
C GLN A 189 -0.31 -17.76 7.91
N PRO A 190 0.35 -16.70 8.41
CA PRO A 190 1.02 -15.73 7.54
C PRO A 190 2.13 -16.31 6.67
N LEU A 191 2.84 -17.32 7.16
CA LEU A 191 3.95 -17.95 6.46
C LEU A 191 4.16 -19.37 6.96
N TYR A 192 4.38 -20.28 6.03
CA TYR A 192 4.78 -21.66 6.30
C TYR A 192 6.18 -21.92 5.76
N ALA A 193 6.94 -22.77 6.43
CA ALA A 193 8.27 -23.18 6.02
C ALA A 193 8.46 -24.67 6.26
N LYS A 194 9.00 -25.39 5.28
CA LYS A 194 9.29 -26.82 5.33
C LYS A 194 10.72 -27.09 4.86
N GLN A 195 11.36 -28.05 5.51
CA GLN A 195 12.70 -28.50 5.15
C GLN A 195 12.63 -29.98 4.79
N GLU A 196 13.29 -30.35 3.71
CA GLU A 196 13.38 -31.74 3.27
C GLU A 196 14.85 -32.10 2.98
N PRO A 197 15.40 -33.17 3.60
CA PRO A 197 16.72 -33.64 3.24
C PRO A 197 16.71 -34.17 1.81
N ARG A 198 17.69 -33.76 1.02
CA ARG A 198 17.88 -34.28 -0.33
C ARG A 198 18.28 -35.75 -0.29
N LYS A 199 18.09 -36.44 -1.41
CA LYS A 199 18.50 -37.83 -1.58
C LYS A 199 19.95 -38.05 -1.12
N PHE A 200 20.15 -39.02 -0.23
CA PHE A 200 21.44 -39.37 0.40
C PHE A 200 22.07 -38.26 1.27
N ASP A 201 21.27 -37.37 1.85
CA ASP A 201 21.71 -36.29 2.75
C ASP A 201 22.74 -35.34 2.12
N ARG A 202 22.69 -35.20 0.78
CA ARG A 202 23.58 -34.33 0.01
C ARG A 202 23.18 -32.86 0.02
N GLY A 203 22.29 -32.47 0.94
CA GLY A 203 21.78 -31.12 1.11
C GLY A 203 20.38 -31.11 1.71
N THR A 204 19.83 -29.90 1.89
CA THR A 204 18.48 -29.68 2.42
C THR A 204 17.76 -28.72 1.50
N ASP A 205 16.58 -29.10 1.03
CA ASP A 205 15.65 -28.22 0.33
C ASP A 205 14.79 -27.45 1.32
N LEU A 206 14.57 -26.18 1.01
CA LEU A 206 13.72 -25.28 1.78
C LEU A 206 12.54 -24.87 0.91
N HIS A 207 11.33 -25.05 1.44
CA HIS A 207 10.10 -24.60 0.81
C HIS A 207 9.39 -23.62 1.75
N THR A 208 8.94 -22.48 1.22
CA THR A 208 8.13 -21.53 1.98
C THR A 208 6.90 -21.14 1.19
N GLN A 209 5.77 -20.97 1.87
CA GLN A 209 4.49 -20.68 1.25
C GLN A 209 3.71 -19.66 2.10
N SER A 210 3.01 -18.76 1.42
CA SER A 210 2.08 -17.80 2.01
C SER A 210 0.93 -17.58 1.04
N ASN A 211 -0.30 -17.66 1.53
CA ASN A 211 -1.51 -17.50 0.73
C ASN A 211 -2.37 -16.33 1.25
N PRO A 212 -1.89 -15.07 1.16
CA PRO A 212 -2.62 -13.89 1.64
C PRO A 212 -3.64 -13.37 0.62
N LEU A 213 -4.75 -12.84 1.13
CA LEU A 213 -5.73 -12.06 0.37
C LEU A 213 -6.04 -10.75 1.13
N PRO A 214 -5.30 -9.68 0.86
CA PRO A 214 -5.66 -8.34 1.29
C PRO A 214 -6.92 -7.87 0.55
N MET A 215 -7.89 -7.29 1.26
CA MET A 215 -9.14 -6.83 0.70
C MET A 215 -9.62 -5.55 1.38
N CYS A 216 -10.25 -4.66 0.61
CA CYS A 216 -11.04 -3.55 1.12
C CYS A 216 -12.52 -3.94 1.06
N HIS A 217 -13.19 -4.02 2.21
CA HIS A 217 -14.62 -4.36 2.25
C HIS A 217 -15.53 -3.19 1.88
N ARG A 218 -14.99 -1.96 1.88
CA ARG A 218 -15.72 -0.75 1.54
C ARG A 218 -14.96 0.06 0.50
N PRO A 219 -14.87 -0.39 -0.75
CA PRO A 219 -14.08 0.29 -1.79
C PRO A 219 -14.51 1.75 -2.03
N GLY A 220 -15.75 2.12 -1.71
CA GLY A 220 -16.24 3.51 -1.79
C GLY A 220 -15.51 4.54 -0.92
N VAL A 221 -14.67 4.12 0.05
CA VAL A 221 -13.83 5.06 0.82
C VAL A 221 -12.45 5.30 0.19
N LEU A 222 -12.15 4.65 -0.93
CA LEU A 222 -10.87 4.76 -1.63
C LEU A 222 -10.98 5.85 -2.69
N VAL A 223 -10.10 6.84 -2.61
CA VAL A 223 -10.11 7.97 -3.54
C VAL A 223 -8.78 8.02 -4.29
N LYS A 224 -8.85 8.08 -5.62
CA LYS A 224 -7.69 8.32 -6.49
C LYS A 224 -7.48 9.82 -6.64
N LEU A 225 -6.25 10.28 -6.48
CA LEU A 225 -5.87 11.67 -6.72
C LEU A 225 -4.91 11.75 -7.91
N THR A 226 -5.03 12.79 -8.71
CA THR A 226 -4.17 13.03 -9.87
C THR A 226 -3.70 14.47 -9.90
N VAL A 227 -2.50 14.73 -10.45
CA VAL A 227 -2.02 16.10 -10.75
C VAL A 227 -2.23 16.50 -12.20
#